data_AF-A0A1M6WEV7-F1
#
_entry.id   AF-A0A1M6WEV7-F1
#
_cell.length_a   1.000
_cell.length_b   1.000
_cell.length_c   1.000
_cell.angle_alpha   90.00
_cell.angle_beta   90.00
_cell.angle_gamma   90.00
#
_symmetry.space_group_name_H-M   'P 1'
#
loop_
_entity.id
_entity.type
_entity.pdbx_description
1 polymer ?
#
loop_
_entity_poly.entity_id
_entity_poly.type
_entity_poly.pdbx_seq_one_letter_code
_entity_poly.pdbx_strand_id
1 'polypeptide(L)'
;MKKGLNKLFFLLALAAGVAYADPIPTEALTQGGLVMRDRQLRDIGLVMRGGRGGFFDIGYTFTPSSEQLQLKSKYGVHDGFAFRHHYGIFGSWVLDSVSHLGFLTWYDRAGWDSQDFFFFPHYGKFAHISSAFTWGFSYTNTKYDVTAALGLQHQNLELASKRVYPNESDSLLFYWGHARYKNISIQGSFYRNSFQTLRLSLDLESRELYGGVGSGYKTYLPNLSATIYRRKNNGDDDNFVRLNLEQNLYEQQLYADVSYDFPKGGFHSAILKYYPANFSRLIGFEASCLRRNEIGGSRELLWGGAIDFIILRLGYNSAFDYDNMFGAKGTFIAEIHIDVGSIGSNRFGRGAAKAAPMETTQKSRDPNKGLNYRSELRNIGTPTVDAQGNKVIEAKGIRYEKVDGSATQGGN
;
A
#
# COMPACT_ATOMS: atom_id res chain seq x y z
N MET A 1 -13.31 -32.36 -19.90
CA MET A 1 -12.55 -31.31 -20.62
C MET A 1 -12.59 -29.88 -20.02
N LYS A 2 -13.00 -29.66 -18.75
CA LYS A 2 -13.12 -28.29 -18.18
C LYS A 2 -11.94 -27.78 -17.33
N LYS A 3 -10.91 -28.61 -17.03
CA LYS A 3 -9.76 -28.21 -16.18
C LYS A 3 -8.55 -27.68 -16.95
N GLY A 4 -8.45 -27.94 -18.25
CA GLY A 4 -7.31 -27.52 -19.09
C GLY A 4 -7.42 -26.10 -19.63
N LEU A 5 -8.64 -25.65 -19.95
CA LEU A 5 -8.88 -24.34 -20.54
C LEU A 5 -8.46 -23.20 -19.60
N ASN A 6 -8.76 -23.31 -18.30
CA ASN A 6 -8.39 -22.29 -17.31
C ASN A 6 -6.86 -22.18 -17.12
N LYS A 7 -6.14 -23.30 -17.20
CA LYS A 7 -4.67 -23.30 -17.12
C LYS A 7 -4.05 -22.70 -18.38
N LEU A 8 -4.63 -22.98 -19.56
CA LEU A 8 -4.17 -22.43 -20.82
C LEU A 8 -4.41 -20.91 -20.90
N PHE A 9 -5.58 -20.43 -20.49
CA PHE A 9 -5.85 -18.98 -20.41
C PHE A 9 -4.97 -18.28 -19.38
N PHE A 10 -4.71 -18.92 -18.23
CA PHE A 10 -3.79 -18.39 -17.24
C PHE A 10 -2.36 -18.32 -17.80
N LEU A 11 -1.86 -19.39 -18.43
CA LEU A 11 -0.54 -19.41 -19.09
C LEU A 11 -0.44 -18.41 -20.24
N LEU A 12 -1.48 -18.25 -21.05
CA LEU A 12 -1.54 -17.25 -22.12
C LEU A 12 -1.61 -15.82 -21.57
N ALA A 13 -2.28 -15.58 -20.44
CA ALA A 13 -2.26 -14.29 -19.77
C ALA A 13 -0.88 -13.99 -19.15
N LEU A 14 -0.23 -14.99 -18.55
CA LEU A 14 1.14 -14.88 -18.06
C LEU A 14 2.13 -14.57 -19.21
N ALA A 15 2.02 -15.29 -20.33
CA ALA A 15 2.89 -15.13 -21.50
C ALA A 15 2.64 -13.81 -22.25
N ALA A 16 1.38 -13.42 -22.42
CA ALA A 16 1.02 -12.12 -23.00
C ALA A 16 1.53 -10.97 -22.11
N GLY A 17 1.54 -11.14 -20.79
CA GLY A 17 2.08 -10.15 -19.85
C GLY A 17 3.57 -9.84 -20.06
N VAL A 18 4.39 -10.87 -20.35
CA VAL A 18 5.84 -10.71 -20.63
C VAL A 18 6.09 -9.90 -21.89
N ALA A 19 5.26 -10.06 -22.92
CA ALA A 19 5.42 -9.36 -24.20
C ALA A 19 5.21 -7.84 -24.14
N TYR A 20 4.69 -7.30 -23.03
CA TYR A 20 4.48 -5.86 -22.81
C TYR A 20 5.47 -5.23 -21.83
N ALA A 21 6.50 -5.97 -21.38
CA ALA A 21 7.52 -5.42 -20.50
C ALA A 21 8.51 -4.54 -21.28
N ASP A 22 8.64 -3.28 -20.86
CA ASP A 22 9.66 -2.37 -21.40
C ASP A 22 10.97 -2.53 -20.61
N PRO A 23 12.14 -2.49 -21.26
CA PRO A 23 13.41 -2.52 -20.56
C PRO A 23 13.57 -1.34 -19.58
N ILE A 24 14.05 -1.61 -18.36
CA ILE A 24 14.37 -0.58 -17.38
C ILE A 24 15.65 0.17 -17.77
N PRO A 25 15.70 1.50 -17.59
CA PRO A 25 16.91 2.27 -17.85
C PRO A 25 17.94 2.08 -16.71
N THR A 26 19.23 2.23 -17.01
CA THR A 26 20.31 2.12 -16.01
C THR A 26 20.13 3.07 -14.81
N GLU A 27 19.52 4.23 -15.03
CA GLU A 27 19.25 5.24 -14.00
C GLU A 27 18.31 4.71 -12.91
N ALA A 28 17.36 3.82 -13.26
CA ALA A 28 16.42 3.24 -12.29
C ALA A 28 17.15 2.40 -11.23
N LEU A 29 18.23 1.71 -11.62
CA LEU A 29 19.07 0.92 -10.71
C LEU A 29 19.92 1.85 -9.82
N THR A 30 20.47 2.92 -10.39
CA THR A 30 21.30 3.88 -9.63
C THR A 30 20.52 4.69 -8.59
N GLN A 31 19.20 4.82 -8.77
CA GLN A 31 18.31 5.44 -7.78
C GLN A 31 17.83 4.46 -6.70
N GLY A 32 18.13 3.17 -6.85
CA GLY A 32 17.67 2.10 -5.96
C GLY A 32 17.95 2.38 -4.50
N GLY A 33 19.14 2.90 -4.16
CA GLY A 33 19.49 3.22 -2.77
C GLY A 33 18.59 4.28 -2.12
N LEU A 34 18.16 5.31 -2.86
CA LEU A 34 17.24 6.33 -2.36
C LEU A 34 15.85 5.73 -2.09
N VAL A 35 15.37 4.90 -3.02
CA VAL A 35 14.09 4.20 -2.89
C VAL A 35 14.11 3.23 -1.70
N MET A 36 15.18 2.46 -1.53
CA MET A 36 15.36 1.55 -0.38
C MET A 36 15.29 2.31 0.95
N ARG A 37 16.03 3.43 1.08
CA ARG A 37 16.02 4.22 2.32
C ARG A 37 14.65 4.81 2.62
N ASP A 38 13.98 5.40 1.62
CA ASP A 38 12.65 5.98 1.83
C ASP A 38 11.65 4.89 2.24
N ARG A 39 11.70 3.72 1.58
CA ARG A 39 10.89 2.54 1.93
C ARG A 39 11.09 2.11 3.37
N GLN A 40 12.34 1.91 3.80
CA GLN A 40 12.66 1.56 5.19
C GLN A 40 12.08 2.59 6.17
N LEU A 41 12.18 3.89 5.85
CA LEU A 41 11.59 4.93 6.69
C LEU A 41 10.05 4.89 6.68
N ARG A 42 9.39 4.58 5.54
CA ARG A 42 7.93 4.38 5.52
C ARG A 42 7.53 3.27 6.47
N ASP A 43 8.22 2.14 6.41
CA ASP A 43 7.93 0.95 7.21
C ASP A 43 8.18 1.22 8.71
N ILE A 44 9.30 1.84 9.04
CA ILE A 44 9.58 2.32 10.41
C ILE A 44 8.48 3.27 10.87
N GLY A 45 8.04 4.20 10.02
CA GLY A 45 6.95 5.14 10.33
C GLY A 45 5.64 4.44 10.67
N LEU A 46 5.31 3.32 10.02
CA LEU A 46 4.14 2.50 10.35
C LEU A 46 4.29 1.84 11.73
N VAL A 47 5.45 1.27 12.03
CA VAL A 47 5.73 0.64 13.33
C VAL A 47 5.73 1.66 14.47
N MET A 48 6.25 2.87 14.22
CA MET A 48 6.26 3.97 15.19
C MET A 48 4.87 4.54 15.52
N ARG A 49 3.80 4.18 14.78
CA ARG A 49 2.41 4.48 15.18
C ARG A 49 2.00 3.74 16.44
N GLY A 50 2.45 2.50 16.60
CA GLY A 50 2.32 1.78 17.85
C GLY A 50 3.40 2.21 18.85
N GLY A 51 4.64 2.34 18.36
CA GLY A 51 5.81 2.75 19.16
C GLY A 51 6.14 1.81 20.33
N ARG A 52 5.49 0.64 20.37
CA ARG A 52 5.58 -0.39 21.41
C ARG A 52 5.30 -1.77 20.82
N GLY A 53 5.63 -2.81 21.58
CA GLY A 53 5.50 -4.20 21.16
C GLY A 53 6.73 -4.69 20.40
N GLY A 54 6.52 -5.58 19.45
CA GLY A 54 7.55 -6.10 18.57
C GLY A 54 7.04 -6.27 17.15
N PHE A 55 7.94 -6.24 16.19
CA PHE A 55 7.64 -6.45 14.79
C PHE A 55 8.83 -7.11 14.11
N PHE A 56 8.55 -8.11 13.29
CA PHE A 56 9.55 -8.70 12.41
C PHE A 56 8.99 -8.82 11.00
N ASP A 57 9.86 -8.57 10.02
CA ASP A 57 9.62 -8.67 8.61
C ASP A 57 10.86 -9.31 7.97
N ILE A 58 10.65 -10.26 7.07
CA ILE A 58 11.69 -10.82 6.23
C ILE A 58 11.07 -11.18 4.90
N GLY A 59 11.74 -10.84 3.80
CA GLY A 59 11.25 -11.24 2.50
C GLY A 59 12.28 -11.25 1.41
N TYR A 60 11.95 -12.00 0.37
CA TYR A 60 12.72 -12.18 -0.84
C TYR A 60 11.78 -12.00 -2.02
N THR A 61 11.94 -10.89 -2.74
CA THR A 61 11.21 -10.55 -3.97
C THR A 61 12.08 -10.84 -5.18
N PHE A 62 11.50 -11.39 -6.24
CA PHE A 62 12.20 -11.68 -7.49
C PHE A 62 11.29 -11.66 -8.70
N THR A 63 11.88 -11.44 -9.88
CA THR A 63 11.24 -11.64 -11.18
C THR A 63 11.35 -13.11 -11.60
N PRO A 64 10.25 -13.81 -11.94
CA PRO A 64 10.29 -15.23 -12.29
C PRO A 64 11.01 -15.59 -13.60
N SER A 65 11.24 -14.64 -14.51
CA SER A 65 11.92 -14.87 -15.78
C SER A 65 12.88 -13.72 -16.13
N SER A 66 14.00 -14.05 -16.78
CA SER A 66 15.03 -13.09 -17.21
C SER A 66 14.55 -12.14 -18.31
N GLU A 67 13.56 -12.57 -19.11
CA GLU A 67 13.04 -11.78 -20.23
C GLU A 67 12.02 -10.73 -19.76
N GLN A 68 11.53 -10.83 -18.52
CA GLN A 68 10.47 -9.96 -17.99
C GLN A 68 10.96 -8.56 -17.62
N LEU A 69 12.22 -8.41 -17.18
CA LEU A 69 12.72 -7.13 -16.74
C LEU A 69 14.11 -6.87 -17.32
N GLN A 70 14.13 -6.67 -18.63
CA GLN A 70 15.37 -6.41 -19.35
C GLN A 70 15.99 -5.08 -18.92
N LEU A 71 17.31 -4.99 -18.94
CA LEU A 71 18.06 -3.75 -18.71
C LEU A 71 18.44 -3.10 -20.04
N LYS A 72 18.06 -1.83 -20.23
CA LYS A 72 18.54 -1.01 -21.34
C LYS A 72 19.75 -0.20 -20.91
N SER A 73 20.89 -0.51 -21.52
CA SER A 73 22.14 0.23 -21.35
C SER A 73 22.59 0.82 -22.69
N LYS A 74 23.68 1.62 -22.67
CA LYS A 74 24.34 2.10 -23.89
C LYS A 74 24.88 0.98 -24.79
N TYR A 75 24.99 -0.25 -24.28
CA TYR A 75 25.46 -1.43 -25.02
C TYR A 75 24.32 -2.31 -25.55
N GLY A 76 23.07 -1.87 -25.44
CA GLY A 76 21.89 -2.61 -25.87
C GLY A 76 20.96 -3.01 -24.73
N VAL A 77 20.04 -3.92 -25.05
CA VAL A 77 19.06 -4.49 -24.12
C VAL A 77 19.57 -5.86 -23.67
N HIS A 78 19.52 -6.12 -22.36
CA HIS A 78 20.08 -7.32 -21.74
C HIS A 78 19.02 -8.00 -20.90
N ASP A 79 18.86 -9.31 -21.07
CA ASP A 79 18.00 -10.13 -20.22
C ASP A 79 18.63 -10.32 -18.84
N GLY A 80 17.79 -10.43 -17.82
CA GLY A 80 18.23 -10.67 -16.46
C GLY A 80 17.12 -10.58 -15.42
N PHE A 81 17.50 -10.82 -14.18
CA PHE A 81 16.60 -10.92 -13.05
C PHE A 81 16.77 -9.70 -12.15
N ALA A 82 15.66 -9.14 -11.67
CA ALA A 82 15.67 -8.25 -10.52
C ALA A 82 15.31 -9.02 -9.27
N PHE A 83 15.98 -8.65 -8.17
CA PHE A 83 15.72 -9.21 -6.86
C PHE A 83 15.74 -8.12 -5.80
N ARG A 84 15.13 -8.43 -4.66
CA ARG A 84 15.17 -7.64 -3.44
C ARG A 84 15.09 -8.57 -2.23
N HIS A 85 16.04 -8.46 -1.31
CA HIS A 85 15.99 -9.08 0.00
C HIS A 85 15.73 -7.98 1.01
N HIS A 86 14.81 -8.21 1.94
CA HIS A 86 14.57 -7.26 2.99
C HIS A 86 14.38 -7.96 4.33
N TYR A 87 14.74 -7.25 5.39
CA TYR A 87 14.30 -7.60 6.74
C TYR A 87 14.05 -6.32 7.54
N GLY A 88 13.16 -6.43 8.52
CA GLY A 88 12.87 -5.40 9.51
C GLY A 88 12.67 -6.04 10.88
N ILE A 89 13.26 -5.46 11.92
CA ILE A 89 13.06 -5.90 13.31
C ILE A 89 12.88 -4.67 14.17
N PHE A 90 11.81 -4.65 14.94
CA PHE A 90 11.57 -3.70 16.01
C PHE A 90 11.23 -4.44 17.30
N GLY A 91 11.80 -3.99 18.39
CA GLY A 91 11.43 -4.45 19.73
C GLY A 91 11.42 -3.28 20.71
N SER A 92 10.39 -3.20 21.54
CA SER A 92 10.32 -2.22 22.62
C SER A 92 10.44 -2.89 23.99
N TRP A 93 11.25 -2.28 24.84
CA TRP A 93 11.33 -2.52 26.27
C TRP A 93 10.40 -1.59 27.04
N VAL A 94 9.74 -2.11 28.08
CA VAL A 94 8.88 -1.34 28.98
C VAL A 94 9.76 -0.72 30.07
N LEU A 95 9.83 0.61 30.14
CA LEU A 95 10.55 1.32 31.20
C LEU A 95 9.66 1.49 32.43
N ASP A 96 8.40 1.87 32.20
CA ASP A 96 7.34 1.99 33.20
C ASP A 96 5.98 1.67 32.55
N SER A 97 4.87 1.83 33.29
CA SER A 97 3.51 1.52 32.78
C SER A 97 3.10 2.28 31.50
N VAL A 98 3.75 3.40 31.18
CA VAL A 98 3.41 4.28 30.06
C VAL A 98 4.58 4.55 29.10
N SER A 99 5.82 4.36 29.52
CA SER A 99 7.04 4.68 28.78
C SER A 99 7.72 3.43 28.21
N HIS A 100 8.09 3.48 26.93
CA HIS A 100 8.74 2.39 26.21
C HIS A 100 9.99 2.89 25.48
N LEU A 101 11.08 2.13 25.56
CA LEU A 101 12.30 2.35 24.78
C LEU A 101 12.40 1.24 23.74
N GLY A 102 12.58 1.58 22.47
CA GLY A 102 12.67 0.62 21.39
C GLY A 102 14.00 0.67 20.66
N PHE A 103 14.37 -0.46 20.09
CA PHE A 103 15.45 -0.60 19.13
C PHE A 103 14.87 -1.12 17.82
N LEU A 104 15.40 -0.62 16.71
CA LEU A 104 14.91 -0.94 15.39
C LEU A 104 16.07 -1.12 14.40
N THR A 105 15.90 -2.08 13.48
CA THR A 105 16.85 -2.34 12.39
C THR A 105 16.12 -2.81 11.14
N TRP A 106 16.47 -2.21 10.01
CA TRP A 106 15.93 -2.53 8.69
C TRP A 106 17.10 -2.72 7.72
N TYR A 107 16.99 -3.69 6.84
CA TYR A 107 17.94 -3.93 5.79
C TYR A 107 17.19 -4.19 4.49
N ASP A 108 17.73 -3.66 3.41
CA ASP A 108 17.24 -3.91 2.06
C ASP A 108 18.47 -4.10 1.18
N ARG A 109 18.42 -5.12 0.33
CA ARG A 109 19.44 -5.41 -0.67
C ARG A 109 18.72 -5.71 -1.95
N ALA A 110 18.88 -4.87 -2.95
CA ALA A 110 18.22 -5.08 -4.23
C ALA A 110 19.18 -4.83 -5.37
N GLY A 111 18.90 -5.46 -6.49
CA GLY A 111 19.71 -5.31 -7.67
C GLY A 111 19.12 -6.00 -8.88
N TRP A 112 19.90 -5.93 -9.94
CA TRP A 112 19.63 -6.58 -11.21
C TRP A 112 20.89 -7.31 -11.67
N ASP A 113 20.73 -8.53 -12.18
CA ASP A 113 21.83 -9.31 -12.76
C ASP A 113 21.36 -10.13 -13.97
N SER A 114 22.24 -10.31 -14.95
CA SER A 114 22.05 -11.15 -16.13
C SER A 114 21.95 -12.65 -15.85
N GLN A 115 22.31 -13.09 -14.64
CA GLN A 115 22.25 -14.50 -14.23
C GLN A 115 21.32 -14.69 -13.05
N ASP A 116 20.72 -15.88 -12.96
CA ASP A 116 19.81 -16.21 -11.87
C ASP A 116 20.56 -16.22 -10.54
N PHE A 117 20.20 -15.26 -9.69
CA PHE A 117 20.79 -15.05 -8.38
C PHE A 117 20.38 -16.14 -7.36
N PHE A 118 19.34 -16.92 -7.67
CA PHE A 118 18.74 -17.88 -6.75
C PHE A 118 19.62 -19.12 -6.51
N PHE A 119 20.25 -19.65 -7.56
CA PHE A 119 21.01 -20.91 -7.47
C PHE A 119 22.53 -20.72 -7.50
N PHE A 120 23.04 -19.72 -8.23
CA PHE A 120 24.49 -19.52 -8.40
C PHE A 120 24.82 -18.01 -8.57
N PRO A 121 25.13 -17.28 -7.50
CA PRO A 121 25.51 -15.87 -7.63
C PRO A 121 26.82 -15.77 -8.42
N HIS A 122 26.75 -15.21 -9.62
CA HIS A 122 27.90 -15.14 -10.53
C HIS A 122 28.15 -13.74 -11.12
N TYR A 123 27.41 -12.72 -10.67
CA TYR A 123 27.71 -11.30 -10.86
C TYR A 123 28.16 -10.95 -12.29
N GLY A 124 27.19 -10.89 -13.21
CA GLY A 124 27.46 -10.64 -14.61
C GLY A 124 28.05 -9.25 -14.92
N LYS A 125 28.48 -9.06 -16.18
CA LYS A 125 29.09 -7.80 -16.65
C LYS A 125 28.17 -6.57 -16.57
N PHE A 126 26.87 -6.79 -16.38
CA PHE A 126 25.82 -5.79 -16.26
C PHE A 126 25.17 -5.77 -14.87
N ALA A 127 25.75 -6.47 -13.89
CA ALA A 127 25.17 -6.49 -12.55
C ALA A 127 25.24 -5.12 -11.87
N HIS A 128 24.17 -4.78 -11.15
CA HIS A 128 24.11 -3.64 -10.23
C HIS A 128 23.37 -4.05 -8.97
N ILE A 129 24.04 -3.94 -7.83
CA ILE A 129 23.55 -4.39 -6.54
C ILE A 129 23.91 -3.35 -5.50
N SER A 130 22.89 -2.90 -4.78
CA SER A 130 23.03 -1.97 -3.67
C SER A 130 22.31 -2.49 -2.44
N SER A 131 22.76 -2.05 -1.28
CA SER A 131 22.11 -2.31 -0.02
C SER A 131 21.97 -1.06 0.82
N ALA A 132 20.96 -1.06 1.68
CA ALA A 132 20.71 -0.05 2.68
C ALA A 132 20.47 -0.73 4.02
N PHE A 133 21.14 -0.25 5.07
CA PHE A 133 20.96 -0.69 6.44
C PHE A 133 20.57 0.50 7.31
N THR A 134 19.37 0.48 7.86
CA THR A 134 18.86 1.50 8.78
C THR A 134 18.79 0.93 10.19
N TRP A 135 19.22 1.70 11.18
CA TRP A 135 19.03 1.36 12.59
C TRP A 135 18.75 2.60 13.41
N GLY A 136 18.21 2.41 14.61
CA GLY A 136 18.01 3.50 15.55
C GLY A 136 17.30 3.09 16.82
N PHE A 137 17.00 4.10 17.63
CA PHE A 137 16.29 3.97 18.88
C PHE A 137 15.00 4.78 18.82
N SER A 138 13.99 4.30 19.54
CA SER A 138 12.72 4.99 19.70
C SER A 138 12.37 5.16 21.17
N TYR A 139 11.68 6.23 21.51
CA TYR A 139 11.04 6.43 22.79
C TYR A 139 9.57 6.73 22.59
N THR A 140 8.70 6.04 23.32
CA THR A 140 7.25 6.20 23.25
C THR A 140 6.69 6.43 24.64
N ASN A 141 5.82 7.43 24.78
CA ASN A 141 5.01 7.63 25.97
C ASN A 141 3.53 7.52 25.60
N THR A 142 2.89 6.44 26.07
CA THR A 142 1.50 6.10 25.73
C THR A 142 0.48 7.00 26.43
N LYS A 143 0.81 7.60 27.58
CA LYS A 143 -0.08 8.54 28.27
C LYS A 143 -0.28 9.82 27.47
N TYR A 144 0.79 10.34 26.87
CA TYR A 144 0.75 11.58 26.08
C TYR A 144 0.59 11.33 24.58
N ASP A 145 0.59 10.07 24.15
CA ASP A 145 0.48 9.67 22.75
C ASP A 145 1.62 10.27 21.89
N VAL A 146 2.86 10.11 22.39
CA VAL A 146 4.08 10.68 21.79
C VAL A 146 5.06 9.58 21.47
N THR A 147 5.64 9.62 20.28
CA THR A 147 6.76 8.75 19.88
C THR A 147 7.83 9.58 19.20
N ALA A 148 9.09 9.39 19.58
CA ALA A 148 10.23 9.93 18.89
C ALA A 148 11.19 8.80 18.53
N ALA A 149 11.81 8.86 17.37
CA ALA A 149 12.85 7.91 16.97
C ALA A 149 13.92 8.60 16.13
N LEU A 150 15.16 8.11 16.24
CA LEU A 150 16.29 8.65 15.49
C LEU A 150 17.35 7.57 15.28
N GLY A 151 18.16 7.76 14.26
CA GLY A 151 19.28 6.86 14.01
C GLY A 151 20.00 7.15 12.70
N LEU A 152 20.62 6.10 12.16
CA LEU A 152 21.49 6.17 10.99
C LEU A 152 21.00 5.24 9.88
N GLN A 153 21.24 5.64 8.62
CA GLN A 153 21.09 4.79 7.46
C GLN A 153 22.43 4.70 6.71
N HIS A 154 22.87 3.49 6.43
CA HIS A 154 24.08 3.17 5.70
C HIS A 154 23.67 2.68 4.33
N GLN A 155 24.03 3.37 3.25
CA GLN A 155 23.84 2.88 1.88
C GLN A 155 25.18 2.39 1.35
N ASN A 156 25.23 1.17 0.82
CA ASN A 156 26.41 0.63 0.17
C ASN A 156 26.12 0.23 -1.27
N LEU A 157 27.08 0.48 -2.16
CA LEU A 157 27.12 -0.09 -3.49
C LEU A 157 27.94 -1.38 -3.41
N GLU A 158 27.29 -2.53 -3.46
CA GLU A 158 27.99 -3.82 -3.32
C GLU A 158 28.71 -4.18 -4.61
N LEU A 159 28.05 -3.95 -5.74
CA LEU A 159 28.59 -4.24 -7.05
C LEU A 159 27.94 -3.33 -8.09
N ALA A 160 28.77 -2.70 -8.93
CA ALA A 160 28.32 -2.13 -10.18
C ALA A 160 29.41 -2.23 -11.23
N SER A 161 29.02 -2.60 -12.45
CA SER A 161 29.93 -2.54 -13.59
C SER A 161 30.28 -1.08 -13.92
N LYS A 162 31.53 -0.68 -13.60
CA LYS A 162 32.07 0.67 -13.86
C LYS A 162 31.97 1.13 -15.32
N ARG A 163 31.78 0.20 -16.27
CA ARG A 163 31.64 0.51 -17.70
C ARG A 163 30.20 0.82 -18.12
N VAL A 164 29.22 0.35 -17.35
CA VAL A 164 27.78 0.39 -17.66
C VAL A 164 27.11 1.49 -16.86
N TYR A 165 27.48 1.64 -15.59
CA TYR A 165 26.86 2.57 -14.65
C TYR A 165 27.74 3.80 -14.39
N PRO A 166 27.15 4.96 -14.07
CA PRO A 166 27.91 6.10 -13.57
C PRO A 166 28.64 5.74 -12.27
N ASN A 167 29.72 6.47 -11.97
CA ASN A 167 30.40 6.32 -10.67
C ASN A 167 29.42 6.72 -9.56
N GLU A 168 28.93 5.73 -8.82
CA GLU A 168 28.19 5.93 -7.59
C GLU A 168 29.16 6.02 -6.41
N SER A 169 28.80 6.82 -5.40
CA SER A 169 29.61 6.94 -4.20
C SER A 169 29.50 5.65 -3.39
N ASP A 170 30.65 5.03 -3.12
CA ASP A 170 30.72 3.92 -2.17
C ASP A 170 30.40 4.44 -0.76
N SER A 171 29.57 3.68 -0.04
CA SER A 171 29.24 3.87 1.38
C SER A 171 28.82 5.30 1.80
N LEU A 172 27.52 5.59 1.74
CA LEU A 172 26.93 6.86 2.20
C LEU A 172 26.25 6.70 3.57
N LEU A 173 26.58 7.60 4.51
CA LEU A 173 25.96 7.67 5.84
C LEU A 173 24.92 8.79 5.90
N PHE A 174 23.69 8.45 6.27
CA PHE A 174 22.57 9.36 6.45
C PHE A 174 22.10 9.35 7.90
N TYR A 175 21.53 10.47 8.33
CA TYR A 175 20.81 10.60 9.60
C TYR A 175 19.33 10.59 9.31
N TRP A 176 18.53 9.98 10.17
CA TRP A 176 17.09 10.03 10.06
C TRP A 176 16.44 10.30 11.42
N GLY A 177 15.24 10.86 11.38
CA GLY A 177 14.45 11.15 12.56
C GLY A 177 12.96 11.00 12.29
N HIS A 178 12.22 10.69 13.34
CA HIS A 178 10.77 10.58 13.37
C HIS A 178 10.26 11.18 14.68
N ALA A 179 9.19 11.96 14.60
CA ALA A 179 8.46 12.43 15.77
C ALA A 179 6.97 12.36 15.50
N ARG A 180 6.21 11.86 16.47
CA ARG A 180 4.77 11.74 16.44
C ARG A 180 4.19 12.37 17.70
N TYR A 181 3.16 13.18 17.52
CA TYR A 181 2.29 13.65 18.58
C TYR A 181 0.85 13.39 18.15
N LYS A 182 0.20 12.46 18.84
CA LYS A 182 -1.14 11.98 18.49
C LYS A 182 -1.21 11.51 17.04
N ASN A 183 -2.09 12.12 16.26
CA ASN A 183 -2.36 11.81 14.86
C ASN A 183 -1.36 12.46 13.90
N ILE A 184 -0.45 13.32 14.37
CA ILE A 184 0.50 14.04 13.52
C ILE A 184 1.86 13.39 13.65
N SER A 185 2.52 13.10 12.53
CA SER A 185 3.90 12.66 12.51
C SER A 185 4.74 13.38 11.46
N ILE A 186 6.00 13.62 11.80
CA ILE A 186 7.02 14.14 10.92
C ILE A 186 8.18 13.15 10.87
N GLN A 187 8.70 12.90 9.69
CA GLN A 187 9.83 12.00 9.47
C GLN A 187 10.74 12.60 8.42
N GLY A 188 12.05 12.50 8.60
CA GLY A 188 12.99 13.01 7.61
C GLY A 188 14.33 12.29 7.62
N SER A 189 15.05 12.45 6.52
CA SER A 189 16.41 11.92 6.32
C SER A 189 17.35 12.98 5.76
N PHE A 190 18.58 12.97 6.21
CA PHE A 190 19.60 13.98 5.91
C PHE A 190 20.92 13.30 5.54
N TYR A 191 21.58 13.81 4.51
CA TYR A 191 22.95 13.44 4.15
C TYR A 191 23.85 14.62 4.44
N ARG A 192 24.79 14.48 5.38
CA ARG A 192 25.58 15.61 5.89
C ARG A 192 24.62 16.75 6.29
N ASN A 193 24.74 17.93 5.67
CA ASN A 193 23.87 19.09 5.91
C ASN A 193 22.75 19.25 4.88
N SER A 194 22.54 18.27 3.99
CA SER A 194 21.52 18.31 2.93
C SER A 194 20.34 17.40 3.25
N PHE A 195 19.15 17.98 3.36
CA PHE A 195 17.92 17.19 3.46
C PHE A 195 17.76 16.30 2.21
N GLN A 196 17.23 15.10 2.40
CA GLN A 196 16.96 14.13 1.32
C GLN A 196 15.47 13.86 1.17
N THR A 197 14.77 13.70 2.29
CA THR A 197 13.34 13.41 2.32
C THR A 197 12.73 14.02 3.58
N LEU A 198 11.53 14.57 3.45
CA LEU A 198 10.73 15.05 4.55
C LEU A 198 9.28 14.61 4.34
N ARG A 199 8.71 13.90 5.31
CA ARG A 199 7.33 13.42 5.30
C ARG A 199 6.58 14.00 6.48
N LEU A 200 5.44 14.62 6.20
CA LEU A 200 4.41 14.95 7.16
C LEU A 200 3.24 14.00 6.97
N SER A 201 2.74 13.38 8.04
CA SER A 201 1.57 12.49 7.97
C SER A 201 0.54 12.87 9.03
N LEU A 202 -0.73 12.79 8.65
CA LEU A 202 -1.91 12.95 9.50
C LEU A 202 -2.68 11.63 9.48
N ASP A 203 -2.59 10.85 10.54
CA ASP A 203 -3.27 9.56 10.73
C ASP A 203 -4.54 9.80 11.54
N LEU A 204 -5.63 10.18 10.87
CA LEU A 204 -6.89 10.52 11.55
C LEU A 204 -7.73 9.29 11.87
N GLU A 205 -7.50 8.18 11.16
CA GLU A 205 -8.18 6.92 11.38
C GLU A 205 -7.89 6.38 12.79
N SER A 206 -8.95 6.15 13.57
CA SER A 206 -8.80 5.47 14.85
C SER A 206 -8.74 3.96 14.66
N ARG A 207 -7.70 3.33 15.22
CA ARG A 207 -7.47 1.87 15.15
C ARG A 207 -7.38 1.27 16.54
N GLU A 208 -8.21 0.29 16.83
CA GLU A 208 -8.26 -0.41 18.13
C GLU A 208 -6.90 -1.00 18.53
N LEU A 209 -6.15 -1.54 17.56
CA LEU A 209 -4.84 -2.14 17.78
C LEU A 209 -3.85 -1.19 18.49
N TYR A 210 -3.97 0.11 18.21
CA TYR A 210 -3.13 1.16 18.77
C TYR A 210 -3.77 1.89 19.96
N GLY A 211 -4.83 1.33 20.54
CA GLY A 211 -5.57 1.93 21.66
C GLY A 211 -6.67 2.92 21.23
N GLY A 212 -7.00 2.95 19.94
CA GLY A 212 -8.12 3.72 19.39
C GLY A 212 -9.48 3.05 19.59
N VAL A 213 -10.51 3.62 18.98
CA VAL A 213 -11.86 3.02 18.98
C VAL A 213 -11.97 1.89 17.97
N GLY A 214 -12.74 0.86 18.31
CA GLY A 214 -13.03 -0.29 17.44
C GLY A 214 -14.31 -0.16 16.61
N SER A 215 -14.99 0.99 16.62
CA SER A 215 -16.21 1.24 15.83
C SER A 215 -16.52 2.74 15.71
N GLY A 216 -17.43 3.09 14.81
CA GLY A 216 -17.95 4.45 14.64
C GLY A 216 -17.19 5.32 13.63
N TYR A 217 -17.65 6.54 13.42
CA TYR A 217 -17.17 7.43 12.33
C TYR A 217 -15.65 7.70 12.37
N LYS A 218 -15.03 7.69 13.56
CA LYS A 218 -13.58 7.89 13.73
C LYS A 218 -12.74 6.80 13.06
N THR A 219 -13.30 5.61 12.87
CA THR A 219 -12.62 4.50 12.16
C THR A 219 -12.62 4.70 10.63
N TYR A 220 -13.35 5.69 10.11
CA TYR A 220 -13.46 6.02 8.69
C TYR A 220 -12.77 7.33 8.32
N LEU A 221 -12.07 7.98 9.26
CA LEU A 221 -11.34 9.20 8.94
C LEU A 221 -10.14 8.88 8.03
N PRO A 222 -9.81 9.77 7.07
CA PRO A 222 -8.73 9.54 6.13
C PRO A 222 -7.35 9.71 6.77
N ASN A 223 -6.36 9.02 6.21
CA ASN A 223 -4.96 9.25 6.51
C ASN A 223 -4.32 10.01 5.34
N LEU A 224 -3.62 11.08 5.66
CA LEU A 224 -3.01 11.97 4.68
C LEU A 224 -1.51 11.96 4.88
N SER A 225 -0.73 12.02 3.81
CA SER A 225 0.70 12.32 3.91
C SER A 225 1.18 13.20 2.77
N ALA A 226 2.13 14.07 3.08
CA ALA A 226 2.87 14.88 2.12
C ALA A 226 4.35 14.56 2.27
N THR A 227 4.98 14.06 1.21
CA THR A 227 6.41 13.71 1.19
C THR A 227 7.13 14.58 0.18
N ILE A 228 8.10 15.37 0.65
CA ILE A 228 9.07 16.05 -0.18
C ILE A 228 10.21 15.06 -0.44
N TYR A 229 10.49 14.78 -1.71
CA TYR A 229 11.56 13.89 -2.13
C TYR A 229 12.30 14.47 -3.33
N ARG A 230 13.57 14.08 -3.46
CA ARG A 230 14.39 14.45 -4.61
C ARG A 230 14.29 13.39 -5.69
N ARG A 231 14.18 13.84 -6.94
CA ARG A 231 14.20 12.97 -8.11
C ARG A 231 15.07 13.60 -9.18
N LYS A 232 15.93 12.79 -9.80
CA LYS A 232 16.67 13.24 -10.97
C LYS A 232 15.74 13.36 -12.17
N ASN A 233 15.74 14.53 -12.79
CA ASN A 233 14.99 14.85 -13.99
C ASN A 233 15.94 15.53 -14.98
N ASN A 234 16.21 14.90 -16.12
CA ASN A 234 17.15 15.40 -17.13
C ASN A 234 18.56 15.76 -16.61
N GLY A 235 19.04 15.09 -15.57
CA GLY A 235 20.37 15.32 -14.98
C GLY A 235 20.38 16.29 -13.80
N ASP A 236 19.29 17.04 -13.58
CA ASP A 236 19.15 17.95 -12.44
C ASP A 236 18.38 17.27 -11.28
N ASP A 237 18.77 17.60 -10.05
CA ASP A 237 18.06 17.18 -8.84
C ASP A 237 16.87 18.12 -8.58
N ASP A 238 15.68 17.70 -8.99
CA ASP A 238 14.43 18.43 -8.75
C ASP A 238 13.76 17.97 -7.44
N ASN A 239 13.12 18.91 -6.74
CA ASN A 239 12.29 18.61 -5.58
C ASN A 239 10.84 18.38 -6.02
N PHE A 240 10.28 17.23 -5.62
CA PHE A 240 8.88 16.89 -5.83
C PHE A 240 8.15 16.72 -4.50
N VAL A 241 6.85 16.96 -4.54
CA VAL A 241 5.95 16.71 -3.41
C VAL A 241 4.95 15.63 -3.80
N ARG A 242 4.97 14.50 -3.09
CA ARG A 242 3.94 13.45 -3.21
C ARG A 242 2.90 13.64 -2.12
N LEU A 243 1.64 13.81 -2.52
CA LEU A 243 0.49 13.73 -1.63
C LEU A 243 -0.07 12.31 -1.70
N ASN A 244 -0.36 11.69 -0.56
CA ASN A 244 -1.10 10.43 -0.48
C ASN A 244 -2.33 10.59 0.40
N LEU A 245 -3.43 9.98 -0.02
CA LEU A 245 -4.68 9.85 0.70
C LEU A 245 -5.01 8.37 0.83
N GLU A 246 -5.05 7.85 2.05
CA GLU A 246 -5.57 6.52 2.36
C GLU A 246 -6.92 6.65 3.08
N GLN A 247 -7.97 6.04 2.54
CA GLN A 247 -9.34 6.14 3.02
C GLN A 247 -9.87 4.74 3.33
N ASN A 248 -10.32 4.50 4.57
CA ASN A 248 -11.11 3.32 4.90
C ASN A 248 -12.50 3.46 4.28
N LEU A 249 -12.87 2.54 3.37
CA LEU A 249 -14.15 2.51 2.69
C LEU A 249 -15.15 1.59 3.39
N TYR A 250 -14.68 0.53 4.06
CA TYR A 250 -15.54 -0.46 4.70
C TYR A 250 -14.80 -1.22 5.80
N GLU A 251 -15.30 -1.12 7.04
CA GLU A 251 -14.97 -1.93 8.21
C GLU A 251 -13.47 -2.15 8.51
N GLN A 252 -12.61 -1.25 8.06
CA GLN A 252 -11.16 -1.44 8.15
C GLN A 252 -10.68 -2.71 7.41
N GLN A 253 -11.46 -3.12 6.41
CA GLN A 253 -11.20 -4.21 5.47
C GLN A 253 -10.93 -3.69 4.06
N LEU A 254 -11.66 -2.67 3.62
CA LEU A 254 -11.51 -2.09 2.29
C LEU A 254 -10.91 -0.69 2.38
N TYR A 255 -9.81 -0.45 1.68
CA TYR A 255 -9.11 0.84 1.65
C TYR A 255 -8.89 1.31 0.22
N ALA A 256 -9.07 2.60 -0.02
CA ALA A 256 -8.57 3.28 -1.20
C ALA A 256 -7.31 4.06 -0.83
N ASP A 257 -6.27 3.99 -1.65
CA ASP A 257 -5.02 4.73 -1.50
C ASP A 257 -4.70 5.44 -2.81
N VAL A 258 -4.62 6.77 -2.78
CA VAL A 258 -4.44 7.62 -3.96
C VAL A 258 -3.22 8.51 -3.76
N SER A 259 -2.35 8.54 -4.75
CA SER A 259 -1.11 9.32 -4.75
C SER A 259 -1.08 10.33 -5.90
N TYR A 260 -0.55 11.52 -5.64
CA TYR A 260 -0.39 12.59 -6.63
C TYR A 260 0.92 13.34 -6.42
N ASP A 261 1.68 13.57 -7.50
CA ASP A 261 2.98 14.23 -7.48
C ASP A 261 2.90 15.68 -7.99
N PHE A 262 3.55 16.63 -7.32
CA PHE A 262 3.65 18.04 -7.72
C PHE A 262 5.12 18.46 -7.89
N PRO A 263 5.43 19.47 -8.73
CA PRO A 263 4.50 20.30 -9.51
C PRO A 263 4.16 19.74 -10.90
N LYS A 264 5.09 19.01 -11.54
CA LYS A 264 4.91 18.46 -12.91
C LYS A 264 4.59 16.96 -12.91
N GLY A 265 4.40 16.40 -11.72
CA GLY A 265 4.09 15.00 -11.50
C GLY A 265 2.74 14.66 -12.09
N GLY A 266 1.62 15.02 -11.46
CA GLY A 266 0.26 14.60 -11.76
C GLY A 266 -0.19 13.37 -10.94
N PHE A 267 -1.27 12.71 -11.35
CA PHE A 267 -1.77 11.45 -10.74
C PHE A 267 -0.68 10.37 -10.67
N HIS A 268 -0.22 9.92 -9.51
CA HIS A 268 0.80 8.86 -9.44
C HIS A 268 0.16 7.46 -9.49
N SER A 269 -0.77 7.20 -8.59
CA SER A 269 -1.44 5.91 -8.48
C SER A 269 -2.77 5.99 -7.74
N ALA A 270 -3.64 5.00 -7.98
CA ALA A 270 -4.82 4.69 -7.19
C ALA A 270 -4.82 3.18 -6.93
N ILE A 271 -5.05 2.80 -5.69
CA ILE A 271 -4.97 1.42 -5.22
C ILE A 271 -6.20 1.12 -4.38
N LEU A 272 -6.85 -0.01 -4.64
CA LEU A 272 -7.90 -0.56 -3.81
C LEU A 272 -7.36 -1.80 -3.11
N LYS A 273 -7.30 -1.75 -1.77
CA LYS A 273 -6.77 -2.81 -0.92
C LYS A 273 -7.90 -3.45 -0.13
N TYR A 274 -8.05 -4.77 -0.24
CA TYR A 274 -9.03 -5.55 0.51
C TYR A 274 -8.33 -6.55 1.43
N TYR A 275 -8.62 -6.45 2.72
CA TYR A 275 -8.11 -7.32 3.77
C TYR A 275 -9.28 -8.10 4.37
N PRO A 276 -9.33 -9.43 4.22
CA PRO A 276 -10.41 -10.21 4.79
C PRO A 276 -10.36 -10.15 6.33
N ALA A 277 -11.53 -9.92 6.96
CA ALA A 277 -11.68 -9.60 8.38
C ALA A 277 -10.95 -10.56 9.35
N ASN A 278 -10.89 -11.84 9.00
CA ASN A 278 -10.41 -12.91 9.88
C ASN A 278 -8.87 -12.99 9.99
N PHE A 279 -8.13 -12.18 9.24
CA PHE A 279 -6.68 -12.36 9.10
C PHE A 279 -5.85 -11.14 9.54
N SER A 280 -6.42 -10.11 10.19
CA SER A 280 -5.65 -8.97 10.73
C SER A 280 -4.62 -8.39 9.74
N ARG A 281 -5.00 -8.27 8.46
CA ARG A 281 -4.16 -7.86 7.31
C ARG A 281 -2.95 -8.74 6.98
N LEU A 282 -2.91 -9.99 7.44
CA LEU A 282 -1.94 -11.02 7.02
C LEU A 282 -2.26 -11.62 5.64
N ILE A 283 -3.44 -11.32 5.10
CA ILE A 283 -3.85 -11.66 3.73
C ILE A 283 -4.45 -10.38 3.12
N GLY A 284 -4.11 -10.10 1.87
CA GLY A 284 -4.54 -8.90 1.17
C GLY A 284 -4.75 -9.12 -0.31
N PHE A 285 -5.69 -8.37 -0.88
CA PHE A 285 -5.90 -8.27 -2.31
C PHE A 285 -5.76 -6.81 -2.73
N GLU A 286 -5.00 -6.58 -3.78
CA GLU A 286 -4.74 -5.25 -4.31
C GLU A 286 -5.20 -5.19 -5.77
N ALA A 287 -5.94 -4.15 -6.12
CA ALA A 287 -6.13 -3.70 -7.48
C ALA A 287 -5.56 -2.29 -7.62
N SER A 288 -4.68 -2.08 -8.60
CA SER A 288 -3.95 -0.82 -8.74
C SER A 288 -4.03 -0.26 -10.16
N CYS A 289 -4.07 1.06 -10.26
CA CYS A 289 -3.86 1.84 -11.46
C CYS A 289 -2.73 2.81 -11.18
N LEU A 290 -1.68 2.80 -11.99
CA LEU A 290 -0.55 3.72 -11.84
C LEU A 290 -0.30 4.45 -13.16
N ARG A 291 0.16 5.70 -13.06
CA ARG A 291 0.58 6.45 -14.24
C ARG A 291 2.08 6.32 -14.43
N ARG A 292 2.45 5.97 -15.65
CA ARG A 292 3.84 5.93 -16.10
C ARG A 292 4.40 7.35 -16.25
N ASN A 293 5.69 7.50 -15.96
CA ASN A 293 6.43 8.70 -16.39
C ASN A 293 6.54 8.72 -17.93
N GLU A 294 6.42 9.89 -18.55
CA GLU A 294 6.51 10.03 -20.02
C GLU A 294 7.80 9.41 -20.56
N ILE A 295 7.68 8.29 -21.28
CA ILE A 295 8.75 7.73 -22.09
C ILE A 295 8.20 7.74 -23.52
N GLY A 296 8.71 8.63 -24.38
CA GLY A 296 8.26 8.75 -25.77
C GLY A 296 7.02 9.61 -26.02
N GLY A 297 6.64 10.47 -25.07
CA GLY A 297 5.61 11.50 -25.29
C GLY A 297 4.15 11.08 -25.05
N SER A 298 3.89 9.85 -24.57
CA SER A 298 2.55 9.44 -24.11
C SER A 298 2.56 9.01 -22.64
N ARG A 299 1.53 9.45 -21.90
CA ARG A 299 1.28 9.06 -20.50
C ARG A 299 0.37 7.84 -20.52
N GLU A 300 0.93 6.68 -20.21
CA GLU A 300 0.15 5.43 -20.13
C GLU A 300 -0.32 5.18 -18.69
N LEU A 301 -1.55 4.68 -18.55
CA LEU A 301 -2.06 4.12 -17.31
C LEU A 301 -1.85 2.61 -17.33
N LEU A 302 -1.23 2.08 -16.28
CA LEU A 302 -0.99 0.65 -16.10
C LEU A 302 -1.92 0.12 -15.02
N TRP A 303 -2.72 -0.87 -15.39
CA TRP A 303 -3.58 -1.59 -14.47
C TRP A 303 -2.92 -2.88 -14.03
N GLY A 304 -3.09 -3.19 -12.76
CA GLY A 304 -2.47 -4.34 -12.13
C GLY A 304 -3.06 -4.63 -10.78
N GLY A 305 -2.34 -5.41 -10.00
CA GLY A 305 -2.74 -5.79 -8.67
C GLY A 305 -1.77 -6.78 -8.05
N ALA A 306 -2.05 -7.14 -6.82
CA ALA A 306 -1.29 -8.13 -6.08
C ALA A 306 -2.21 -8.95 -5.19
N ILE A 307 -1.79 -10.16 -4.89
CA ILE A 307 -2.40 -11.00 -3.86
C ILE A 307 -1.30 -11.31 -2.85
N ASP A 308 -1.57 -11.01 -1.60
CA ASP A 308 -0.69 -11.21 -0.47
C ASP A 308 -1.26 -12.33 0.39
N PHE A 309 -0.49 -13.40 0.54
CA PHE A 309 -0.72 -14.46 1.51
C PHE A 309 0.40 -14.41 2.55
N ILE A 310 0.14 -14.99 3.72
CA ILE A 310 1.05 -15.01 4.89
C ILE A 310 2.53 -15.29 4.55
N ILE A 311 2.81 -16.16 3.57
CA ILE A 311 4.18 -16.56 3.19
C ILE A 311 4.54 -16.14 1.75
N LEU A 312 3.55 -15.79 0.92
CA LEU A 312 3.72 -15.63 -0.51
C LEU A 312 2.90 -14.46 -1.01
N ARG A 313 3.56 -13.52 -1.68
CA ARG A 313 2.91 -12.46 -2.44
C ARG A 313 3.19 -12.62 -3.92
N LEU A 314 2.13 -12.43 -4.72
CA LEU A 314 2.19 -12.44 -6.18
C LEU A 314 1.65 -11.12 -6.71
N GLY A 315 2.47 -10.37 -7.43
CA GLY A 315 2.12 -9.09 -8.03
C GLY A 315 2.19 -9.13 -9.55
N TYR A 316 1.33 -8.35 -10.20
CA TYR A 316 1.41 -8.03 -11.62
C TYR A 316 1.07 -6.56 -11.83
N ASN A 317 2.00 -5.75 -12.35
CA ASN A 317 1.82 -4.29 -12.51
C ASN A 317 1.29 -3.60 -11.24
N SER A 318 1.61 -4.12 -10.05
CA SER A 318 1.15 -3.51 -8.82
C SER A 318 1.85 -2.16 -8.62
N ALA A 319 1.14 -1.17 -8.08
CA ALA A 319 1.74 0.14 -7.83
C ALA A 319 2.87 0.05 -6.80
N PHE A 320 2.72 -0.85 -5.81
CA PHE A 320 3.78 -1.14 -4.85
C PHE A 320 5.04 -1.67 -5.54
N ASP A 321 4.91 -2.65 -6.42
CA ASP A 321 6.06 -3.24 -7.08
C ASP A 321 6.73 -2.27 -8.05
N TYR A 322 5.96 -1.47 -8.77
CA TYR A 322 6.50 -0.46 -9.67
C TYR A 322 7.41 0.53 -8.93
N ASP A 323 6.96 1.05 -7.78
CA ASP A 323 7.76 1.96 -6.96
C ASP A 323 8.95 1.25 -6.28
N ASN A 324 8.89 -0.08 -6.10
CA ASN A 324 9.85 -0.81 -5.27
C ASN A 324 10.82 -1.76 -6.01
N MET A 325 10.56 -2.07 -7.28
CA MET A 325 11.35 -2.94 -8.16
C MET A 325 11.71 -2.17 -9.44
N PHE A 326 12.37 -1.02 -9.31
CA PHE A 326 12.99 -0.26 -10.40
C PHE A 326 12.04 0.22 -11.52
N GLY A 327 10.76 0.44 -11.22
CA GLY A 327 9.77 0.85 -12.23
C GLY A 327 9.36 -0.28 -13.17
N ALA A 328 9.43 -1.54 -12.70
CA ALA A 328 9.11 -2.72 -13.50
C ALA A 328 7.68 -2.67 -14.06
N LYS A 329 7.57 -2.73 -15.40
CA LYS A 329 6.32 -2.77 -16.18
C LYS A 329 6.14 -4.14 -16.79
N GLY A 330 4.90 -4.61 -16.87
CA GLY A 330 4.54 -5.89 -17.49
C GLY A 330 5.08 -7.10 -16.72
N THR A 331 5.54 -6.89 -15.49
CA THR A 331 6.27 -7.89 -14.74
C THR A 331 5.37 -8.63 -13.78
N PHE A 332 5.58 -9.94 -13.74
CA PHE A 332 5.18 -10.75 -12.60
C PHE A 332 6.27 -10.64 -11.55
N ILE A 333 5.87 -10.43 -10.31
CA ILE A 333 6.76 -10.39 -9.17
C ILE A 333 6.26 -11.41 -8.17
N ALA A 334 7.17 -12.26 -7.73
CA ALA A 334 6.94 -13.21 -6.66
C ALA A 334 7.75 -12.78 -5.45
N GLU A 335 7.14 -12.87 -4.28
CA GLU A 335 7.80 -12.59 -3.03
C GLU A 335 7.50 -13.68 -2.01
N ILE A 336 8.54 -14.27 -1.44
CA ILE A 336 8.43 -15.13 -0.27
C ILE A 336 8.73 -14.25 0.93
N HIS A 337 7.77 -14.05 1.83
CA HIS A 337 7.92 -13.13 2.96
C HIS A 337 7.23 -13.64 4.20
N ILE A 338 7.58 -13.10 5.37
CA ILE A 338 6.83 -13.26 6.61
C ILE A 338 6.88 -11.91 7.31
N ASP A 339 5.71 -11.35 7.60
CA ASP A 339 5.54 -10.06 8.27
C ASP A 339 4.58 -10.24 9.46
N VAL A 340 5.08 -10.03 10.68
CA VAL A 340 4.28 -10.16 11.90
C VAL A 340 4.69 -9.13 12.95
N GLY A 341 3.71 -8.34 13.37
CA GLY A 341 3.72 -7.49 14.54
C GLY A 341 2.99 -8.11 15.73
N SER A 342 3.38 -7.68 16.93
CA SER A 342 2.73 -8.06 18.19
C SER A 342 2.68 -6.87 19.15
N ILE A 343 1.49 -6.60 19.71
CA ILE A 343 1.28 -5.62 20.78
C ILE A 343 0.40 -6.30 21.83
N GLY A 344 0.96 -6.51 23.03
CA GLY A 344 0.30 -7.32 24.06
C GLY A 344 0.08 -8.75 23.56
N SER A 345 -1.17 -9.24 23.64
CA SER A 345 -1.58 -10.56 23.15
C SER A 345 -2.00 -10.57 21.67
N ASN A 346 -2.10 -9.41 21.01
CA ASN A 346 -2.58 -9.31 19.64
C ASN A 346 -1.43 -9.47 18.63
N ARG A 347 -1.64 -10.29 17.59
CA ARG A 347 -0.74 -10.45 16.45
C ARG A 347 -1.38 -9.89 15.17
N PHE A 348 -0.56 -9.30 14.30
CA PHE A 348 -1.06 -8.57 13.14
C PHE A 348 0.00 -8.41 12.05
N GLY A 349 -0.40 -8.18 10.80
CA GLY A 349 0.55 -7.78 9.72
C GLY A 349 0.81 -6.27 9.72
N ARG A 350 1.84 -5.80 9.02
CA ARG A 350 2.25 -4.39 8.97
C ARG A 350 1.08 -3.44 8.70
N GLY A 351 0.96 -2.43 9.57
CA GLY A 351 -0.08 -1.41 9.45
C GLY A 351 -1.50 -1.90 9.72
N ALA A 352 -1.69 -3.09 10.31
CA ALA A 352 -3.02 -3.63 10.57
C ALA A 352 -3.92 -2.72 11.42
N ALA A 353 -5.20 -2.74 11.06
CA ALA A 353 -6.31 -2.34 11.91
C ALA A 353 -7.12 -3.61 12.22
N LYS A 354 -7.69 -3.71 13.42
CA LYS A 354 -8.68 -4.75 13.72
C LYS A 354 -10.00 -4.34 13.07
N ALA A 355 -10.70 -5.27 12.41
CA ALA A 355 -11.95 -4.95 11.72
C ALA A 355 -12.96 -4.30 12.68
N ALA A 356 -13.50 -3.15 12.28
CA ALA A 356 -14.37 -2.30 13.08
C ALA A 356 -15.72 -2.12 12.38
N PRO A 357 -16.84 -2.63 12.93
CA PRO A 357 -18.14 -2.44 12.30
C PRO A 357 -18.51 -0.94 12.27
N MET A 358 -19.22 -0.50 11.22
CA MET A 358 -19.95 0.76 11.32
C MET A 358 -20.91 0.66 12.51
N GLU A 359 -21.19 1.80 13.18
CA GLU A 359 -22.42 1.92 13.96
C GLU A 359 -23.61 1.80 13.00
N THR A 360 -23.90 0.57 12.59
CA THR A 360 -25.16 0.24 12.00
C THR A 360 -26.14 0.35 13.14
N THR A 361 -27.04 1.33 13.06
CA THR A 361 -28.34 1.16 13.70
C THR A 361 -28.77 -0.24 13.31
N GLN A 362 -28.94 -1.13 14.29
CA GLN A 362 -29.45 -2.48 14.05
C GLN A 362 -30.85 -2.31 13.42
N LYS A 363 -30.92 -2.13 12.11
CA LYS A 363 -32.09 -2.50 11.35
C LYS A 363 -32.04 -4.01 11.31
N SER A 364 -32.44 -4.61 12.42
CA SER A 364 -33.00 -5.95 12.42
C SER A 364 -33.96 -5.98 11.24
N ARG A 365 -33.56 -6.65 10.16
CA ARG A 365 -34.51 -7.05 9.12
C ARG A 365 -35.38 -8.05 9.82
N ASP A 366 -36.51 -7.58 10.34
CA ASP A 366 -37.58 -8.43 10.81
C ASP A 366 -37.87 -9.44 9.69
N PRO A 367 -37.53 -10.73 9.87
CA PRO A 367 -37.68 -11.73 8.82
C PRO A 367 -39.15 -11.85 8.35
N ASN A 368 -40.10 -11.40 9.17
CA ASN A 368 -41.51 -11.33 8.82
C ASN A 368 -41.83 -10.25 7.77
N LYS A 369 -41.03 -9.17 7.65
CA LYS A 369 -41.22 -8.17 6.57
C LYS A 369 -40.84 -8.71 5.20
N GLY A 370 -39.86 -9.63 5.12
CA GLY A 370 -39.49 -10.29 3.87
C GLY A 370 -40.49 -11.36 3.42
N LEU A 371 -41.13 -12.04 4.38
CA LEU A 371 -42.22 -12.98 4.13
C LEU A 371 -43.50 -12.27 3.69
N ASN A 372 -43.84 -11.13 4.33
CA ASN A 372 -45.00 -10.33 3.95
C ASN A 372 -44.87 -9.71 2.53
N TYR A 373 -43.65 -9.30 2.14
CA TYR A 373 -43.40 -8.82 0.78
C TYR A 373 -43.56 -9.93 -0.28
N ARG A 374 -43.19 -11.18 0.05
CA ARG A 374 -43.39 -12.34 -0.84
C ARG A 374 -44.85 -12.81 -0.90
N SER A 375 -45.63 -12.68 0.18
CA SER A 375 -47.06 -12.95 0.15
C SER A 375 -47.84 -11.85 -0.59
N GLU A 376 -47.42 -10.59 -0.48
CA GLU A 376 -48.00 -9.48 -1.25
C GLU A 376 -47.70 -9.64 -2.74
N LEU A 377 -46.47 -10.01 -3.13
CA LEU A 377 -46.12 -10.29 -4.54
C LEU A 377 -46.86 -11.50 -5.14
N ARG A 378 -47.28 -12.48 -4.32
CA ARG A 378 -48.12 -13.59 -4.78
C ARG A 378 -49.59 -13.20 -4.99
N ASN A 379 -50.04 -12.10 -4.40
CA ASN A 379 -51.41 -11.59 -4.56
C ASN A 379 -51.55 -10.52 -5.66
N ILE A 380 -50.45 -10.09 -6.29
CA ILE A 380 -50.45 -9.09 -7.39
C ILE A 380 -50.99 -9.66 -8.73
N GLY A 381 -51.31 -10.95 -8.80
CA GLY A 381 -51.82 -11.62 -10.02
C GLY A 381 -53.32 -11.92 -10.06
N THR A 382 -54.08 -11.70 -8.99
CA THR A 382 -55.51 -12.05 -8.95
C THR A 382 -56.36 -10.78 -8.98
N PRO A 383 -57.10 -10.50 -10.08
CA PRO A 383 -58.01 -9.37 -10.11
C PRO A 383 -59.18 -9.63 -9.18
N THR A 384 -59.32 -8.81 -8.13
CA THR A 384 -60.54 -8.76 -7.32
C THR A 384 -61.62 -8.03 -8.09
N VAL A 385 -62.73 -8.73 -8.33
CA VAL A 385 -63.92 -8.23 -9.00
C VAL A 385 -64.94 -7.85 -7.91
N ASP A 386 -65.58 -6.70 -8.04
CA ASP A 386 -66.68 -6.35 -7.12
C ASP A 386 -67.91 -7.26 -7.36
N ALA A 387 -68.90 -7.19 -6.46
CA ALA A 387 -70.10 -8.02 -6.52
C ALA A 387 -70.98 -7.76 -7.76
N GLN A 388 -70.66 -6.75 -8.59
CA GLN A 388 -71.34 -6.46 -9.86
C GLN A 388 -70.48 -6.76 -11.11
N GLY A 389 -69.30 -7.35 -10.96
CA GLY A 389 -68.51 -7.85 -12.09
C GLY A 389 -67.49 -6.88 -12.69
N ASN A 390 -67.23 -5.72 -12.07
CA ASN A 390 -66.29 -4.74 -12.59
C ASN A 390 -64.87 -4.91 -12.03
N LYS A 391 -63.86 -4.65 -12.86
CA LYS A 391 -62.44 -4.68 -12.46
C LYS A 391 -62.10 -3.41 -11.67
N VAL A 392 -61.71 -3.57 -10.40
CA VAL A 392 -61.22 -2.46 -9.56
C VAL A 392 -59.69 -2.45 -9.57
N ILE A 393 -59.09 -1.33 -9.94
CA ILE A 393 -57.64 -1.08 -9.82
C ILE A 393 -57.44 -0.08 -8.68
N GLU A 394 -57.01 -0.55 -7.50
CA GLU A 394 -56.56 0.35 -6.43
C GLU A 394 -55.09 0.74 -6.66
N ALA A 395 -54.86 2.00 -7.05
CA ALA A 395 -53.51 2.57 -7.08
C ALA A 395 -53.07 2.96 -5.65
N LYS A 396 -52.41 2.05 -4.93
CA LYS A 396 -51.77 2.37 -3.64
C LYS A 396 -50.42 3.02 -3.88
N GLY A 397 -50.39 4.35 -3.90
CA GLY A 397 -49.16 5.11 -4.09
C GLY A 397 -49.31 6.62 -4.00
N ILE A 398 -49.88 7.15 -2.90
CA ILE A 398 -49.72 8.58 -2.54
C ILE A 398 -49.33 8.64 -1.06
N ARG A 399 -48.10 9.07 -0.78
CA ARG A 399 -47.67 9.47 0.57
C ARG A 399 -48.03 10.94 0.74
N TYR A 400 -48.83 11.26 1.75
CA TYR A 400 -48.97 12.63 2.23
C TYR A 400 -47.75 12.95 3.11
N GLU A 401 -46.95 13.94 2.70
CA GLU A 401 -45.97 14.56 3.58
C GLU A 401 -46.72 15.31 4.69
N LYS A 402 -46.35 15.01 5.93
CA LYS A 402 -46.83 15.72 7.11
C LYS A 402 -46.02 17.01 7.22
N VAL A 403 -46.63 18.14 6.88
CA VAL A 403 -46.07 19.47 7.15
C VAL A 403 -46.35 19.77 8.62
N ASP A 404 -45.32 19.71 9.47
CA ASP A 404 -45.43 20.16 10.86
C ASP A 404 -45.46 21.71 10.87
N GLY A 405 -46.53 22.24 11.48
CA GLY A 405 -47.09 23.56 11.19
C GLY A 405 -46.27 24.79 11.57
N SER A 406 -46.47 25.86 10.80
CA SER A 406 -46.75 27.21 11.31
C SER A 406 -47.13 28.16 10.16
N ALA A 407 -48.42 28.37 9.90
CA ALA A 407 -48.95 29.63 9.33
C ALA A 407 -50.49 29.63 9.36
N THR A 408 -50.99 30.41 10.31
CA THR A 408 -52.26 31.15 10.38
C THR A 408 -53.11 31.39 9.11
N GLN A 409 -54.44 31.38 9.35
CA GLN A 409 -55.55 32.04 8.62
C GLN A 409 -55.93 31.44 7.26
N GLY A 410 -57.19 31.24 6.86
CA GLY A 410 -58.49 31.82 7.23
C GLY A 410 -59.26 32.05 5.92
N GLY A 411 -60.56 31.68 5.84
CA GLY A 411 -61.43 31.94 4.67
C GLY A 411 -61.47 33.42 4.28
N ASN A 412 -61.81 33.79 3.04
CA ASN A 412 -62.89 33.27 2.19
C ASN A 412 -62.46 32.58 0.89
#